data_AF-A0A1Y3X5X9-F1
#
_entry.id   AF-A0A1Y3X5X9-F1
#
_cell.length_a   1.000
_cell.length_b   1.000
_cell.length_c   1.000
_cell.angle_alpha   90.00
_cell.angle_beta   90.00
_cell.angle_gamma   90.00
#
_symmetry.space_group_name_H-M   'P 1'
#
loop_
_entity.id
_entity.type
_entity.pdbx_description
1 polymer ?
#
loop_
_entity_poly.entity_id
_entity_poly.type
_entity_poly.pdbx_seq_one_letter_code
_entity_poly.pdbx_strand_id
1 'polypeptide(L)'
;MRTFLQTTAGGTFIAGEAMTFVVRKDYAEYIFKAGKGFYGIVNFLFNGKNEVMLFAGWGTFFKRITNHADVNKLLQMLEKPCPQVIDLMTCKSDYSLVTLSNNEMGIRKTINTSTSRSLIEIMGDPIVVEEARNLVNYCLKLFREIHDHCPFPGWKQGLKEDL
;
A
#
# COMPACT_ATOMS: atom_id res chain seq x y z
N MET A 1 -2.30 -5.12 10.25
CA MET A 1 -2.35 -5.91 8.99
C MET A 1 -0.91 -6.16 8.55
N ARG A 2 -0.64 -6.89 7.46
CA ARG A 2 0.74 -6.98 6.96
C ARG A 2 1.10 -5.71 6.20
N THR A 3 2.36 -5.27 6.35
CA THR A 3 2.92 -4.16 5.56
C THR A 3 3.09 -4.59 4.11
N PHE A 4 3.18 -3.61 3.22
CA PHE A 4 3.03 -3.79 1.78
C PHE A 4 4.16 -4.61 1.18
N LEU A 5 5.39 -4.51 1.68
CA LEU A 5 6.53 -5.23 1.14
C LEU A 5 6.98 -6.24 2.17
N GLN A 6 6.96 -7.51 1.78
CA GLN A 6 7.27 -8.63 2.66
C GLN A 6 8.29 -9.56 2.00
N THR A 7 9.11 -10.20 2.81
CA THR A 7 10.04 -11.26 2.38
C THR A 7 9.38 -12.65 2.39
N THR A 8 8.19 -12.78 2.96
CA THR A 8 7.41 -14.02 2.99
C THR A 8 6.05 -13.83 2.34
N ALA A 9 5.64 -14.81 1.53
CA ALA A 9 4.34 -14.79 0.87
C ALA A 9 3.20 -14.87 1.88
N GLY A 10 3.31 -15.77 2.86
CA GLY A 10 2.24 -16.05 3.83
C GLY A 10 1.02 -16.75 3.22
N GLY A 11 1.12 -17.24 1.99
CA GLY A 11 0.11 -17.98 1.23
C GLY A 11 0.73 -18.77 0.08
N THR A 12 0.01 -19.75 -0.44
CA THR A 12 0.46 -20.63 -1.54
C THR A 12 0.03 -20.05 -2.89
N PHE A 13 0.94 -20.05 -3.86
CA PHE A 13 0.63 -19.67 -5.24
C PHE A 13 0.23 -20.91 -6.05
N ILE A 14 -0.84 -20.78 -6.83
CA ILE A 14 -1.14 -21.76 -7.88
C ILE A 14 -0.01 -21.71 -8.92
N ALA A 15 0.33 -22.86 -9.50
CA ALA A 15 1.47 -22.99 -10.41
C ALA A 15 1.40 -21.96 -11.56
N GLY A 16 2.48 -21.21 -11.74
CA GLY A 16 2.58 -20.16 -12.76
C GLY A 16 1.99 -18.81 -12.37
N GLU A 17 1.13 -18.74 -11.36
CA GLU A 17 0.44 -17.50 -11.02
C GLU A 17 1.36 -16.48 -10.32
N ALA A 18 1.17 -15.22 -10.67
CA ALA A 18 1.90 -14.08 -10.09
C ALA A 18 1.22 -13.49 -8.85
N MET A 19 -0.02 -13.93 -8.58
CA MET A 19 -0.84 -13.45 -7.47
C MET A 19 -1.52 -14.63 -6.77
N THR A 20 -1.70 -14.50 -5.47
CA THR A 20 -2.56 -15.36 -4.65
C THR A 20 -3.30 -14.47 -3.65
N PHE A 21 -4.25 -15.05 -2.92
CA PHE A 21 -4.93 -14.35 -1.84
C PHE A 21 -5.05 -15.23 -0.60
N VAL A 22 -5.17 -14.58 0.56
CA VAL A 22 -5.40 -15.25 1.85
C VAL A 22 -6.52 -14.54 2.57
N VAL A 23 -7.47 -15.32 3.11
CA VAL A 23 -8.51 -14.80 4.01
C VAL A 23 -8.02 -14.93 5.44
N ARG A 24 -8.01 -13.81 6.17
CA ARG A 24 -7.74 -13.73 7.61
C ARG A 24 -9.06 -13.56 8.36
N LYS A 25 -8.99 -13.61 9.69
CA LYS A 25 -10.18 -13.48 10.55
C LYS A 25 -10.98 -12.20 10.26
N ASP A 26 -10.29 -11.07 10.09
CA ASP A 26 -10.93 -9.74 10.04
C ASP A 26 -10.73 -9.00 8.70
N TYR A 27 -9.94 -9.56 7.78
CA TYR A 27 -9.61 -8.95 6.48
C TYR A 27 -9.13 -10.03 5.50
N ALA A 28 -8.92 -9.66 4.25
CA ALA A 28 -8.26 -10.52 3.28
C ALA A 28 -7.03 -9.84 2.69
N GLU A 29 -6.16 -10.60 2.03
CA GLU A 29 -4.91 -10.11 1.48
C GLU A 29 -4.79 -10.56 0.03
N TYR A 30 -4.52 -9.64 -0.89
CA TYR A 30 -3.88 -9.97 -2.16
C TYR A 30 -2.37 -9.97 -1.98
N ILE A 31 -1.72 -10.97 -2.57
CA ILE A 31 -0.28 -11.21 -2.43
C ILE A 31 0.29 -11.34 -3.84
N PHE A 32 1.07 -10.35 -4.26
CA PHE A 32 1.69 -10.28 -5.58
C PHE A 32 3.18 -10.58 -5.49
N LYS A 33 3.74 -11.34 -6.43
CA LYS A 33 5.19 -11.46 -6.56
C LYS A 33 5.77 -10.11 -7.02
N ALA A 34 6.64 -9.51 -6.23
CA ALA A 34 7.20 -8.17 -6.48
C ALA A 34 8.69 -8.18 -6.87
N GLY A 35 9.32 -9.36 -6.89
CA GLY A 35 10.73 -9.54 -7.22
C GLY A 35 11.26 -10.84 -6.63
N LYS A 36 12.56 -11.09 -6.78
CA LYS A 36 13.20 -12.28 -6.19
C LYS A 36 13.09 -12.23 -4.67
N GLY A 37 12.22 -13.07 -4.09
CA GLY A 37 12.03 -13.18 -2.65
C GLY A 37 11.18 -12.08 -2.00
N PHE A 38 10.55 -11.20 -2.78
CA PHE A 38 9.72 -10.11 -2.27
C PHE A 38 8.28 -10.22 -2.76
N TYR A 39 7.35 -9.82 -1.89
CA TYR A 39 5.92 -9.89 -2.12
C TYR A 39 5.27 -8.55 -1.79
N GLY A 40 4.43 -8.08 -2.71
CA GLY A 40 3.56 -6.93 -2.54
C GLY A 40 2.23 -7.36 -1.93
N ILE A 41 1.88 -6.82 -0.77
CA ILE A 41 0.66 -7.12 -0.02
C ILE A 41 -0.31 -5.95 -0.13
N VAL A 42 -1.54 -6.25 -0.52
CA VAL A 42 -2.68 -5.32 -0.44
C VAL A 42 -3.75 -5.96 0.42
N ASN A 43 -4.06 -5.30 1.52
CA ASN A 43 -5.13 -5.72 2.42
C ASN A 43 -6.47 -5.27 1.84
N PHE A 44 -7.45 -6.16 1.84
CA PHE A 44 -8.82 -5.92 1.41
C PHE A 44 -9.72 -5.87 2.65
N LEU A 45 -10.51 -4.80 2.76
CA LEU A 45 -11.45 -4.58 3.84
C LEU A 45 -12.80 -4.13 3.28
N PHE A 46 -13.89 -4.54 3.93
CA PHE A 46 -15.19 -3.91 3.72
C PHE A 46 -15.20 -2.51 4.35
N ASN A 47 -15.66 -1.51 3.61
CA ASN A 47 -15.73 -0.12 4.08
C ASN A 47 -17.17 0.42 4.00
N GLY A 48 -18.11 -0.30 4.60
CA GLY A 48 -19.54 0.03 4.56
C GLY A 48 -20.34 -0.86 3.59
N LYS A 49 -21.54 -0.41 3.22
CA LYS A 49 -22.54 -1.23 2.49
C LYS A 49 -22.32 -1.36 0.98
N ASN A 50 -21.56 -0.44 0.37
CA ASN A 50 -21.37 -0.37 -1.08
C ASN A 50 -19.94 0.00 -1.45
N GLU A 51 -19.00 -0.30 -0.57
CA GLU A 51 -17.64 0.16 -0.73
C GLU A 51 -16.67 -0.80 -0.06
N VAL A 52 -15.55 -1.01 -0.73
CA VAL A 52 -14.42 -1.78 -0.22
C VAL A 52 -13.17 -0.90 -0.26
N MET A 53 -12.25 -1.19 0.64
CA MET A 53 -10.97 -0.52 0.75
C MET A 53 -9.86 -1.51 0.42
N LEU A 54 -8.98 -1.09 -0.48
CA LEU A 54 -7.67 -1.67 -0.69
C LEU A 54 -6.65 -0.85 0.10
N PHE A 55 -5.84 -1.50 0.91
CA PHE A 55 -4.91 -0.85 1.82
C PHE A 55 -3.53 -1.51 1.74
N ALA A 56 -2.54 -0.76 1.29
CA ALA A 56 -1.13 -1.12 1.38
C ALA A 56 -0.57 -0.53 2.68
N GLY A 57 -0.25 -1.39 3.65
CA GLY A 57 0.30 -0.95 4.94
C GLY A 57 1.75 -0.49 4.82
N TRP A 58 2.08 0.68 5.34
CA TRP A 58 3.46 1.20 5.39
C TRP A 58 3.97 1.33 6.83
N GLY A 59 3.35 0.59 7.75
CA GLY A 59 3.74 0.55 9.16
C GLY A 59 3.76 1.95 9.77
N THR A 60 4.95 2.38 10.18
CA THR A 60 5.15 3.72 10.76
C THR A 60 5.98 4.65 9.88
N PHE A 61 6.37 4.21 8.69
CA PHE A 61 7.24 4.97 7.78
C PHE A 61 6.76 6.43 7.59
N PHE A 62 5.47 6.61 7.29
CA PHE A 62 4.90 7.93 7.04
C PHE A 62 4.81 8.85 8.27
N LYS A 63 5.06 8.34 9.49
CA LYS A 63 5.21 9.20 10.68
C LYS A 63 6.41 10.13 10.56
N ARG A 64 7.40 9.79 9.73
CA ARG A 64 8.54 10.65 9.39
C ARG A 64 8.11 11.94 8.68
N ILE A 65 6.94 11.93 8.05
CA ILE A 65 6.31 13.10 7.43
C ILE A 65 5.42 13.82 8.44
N THR A 66 4.47 13.10 9.05
CA THR A 66 3.46 13.75 9.92
C THR A 66 4.05 14.32 11.20
N ASN A 67 5.19 13.80 11.66
CA ASN A 67 5.87 14.27 12.87
C ASN A 67 7.01 15.25 12.57
N HIS A 68 7.20 15.64 11.30
CA HIS A 68 8.24 16.61 10.96
C HIS A 68 7.85 17.99 11.48
N ALA A 69 8.77 18.66 12.20
CA ALA A 69 8.50 19.95 12.84
C ALA A 69 8.06 21.04 11.85
N ASP A 70 8.55 20.97 10.61
CA ASP A 70 8.15 21.84 9.50
C ASP A 70 7.83 21.00 8.26
N VAL A 71 6.57 20.56 8.17
CA VAL A 71 6.10 19.72 7.06
C VAL A 71 6.19 20.46 5.73
N ASN A 72 5.93 21.77 5.70
CA ASN A 72 5.95 22.55 4.46
C ASN A 72 7.36 22.61 3.86
N LYS A 73 8.37 22.88 4.69
CA LYS A 73 9.77 22.84 4.26
C LYS A 73 10.19 21.45 3.81
N LEU A 74 9.76 20.40 4.51
CA LEU A 74 10.01 19.02 4.09
C LEU A 74 9.44 18.75 2.69
N LEU A 75 8.18 19.13 2.43
CA LEU A 75 7.54 18.94 1.13
C LEU A 75 8.26 19.72 0.02
N GLN A 76 8.70 20.96 0.29
CA GLN A 76 9.50 21.73 -0.68
C GLN A 76 10.83 21.03 -1.04
N MET A 77 11.50 20.42 -0.06
CA MET A 77 12.74 19.67 -0.30
C MET A 77 12.50 18.37 -1.09
N LEU A 78 11.29 17.82 -1.02
CA LEU A 78 10.91 16.58 -1.70
C LEU A 78 10.32 16.81 -3.09
N GLU A 79 9.91 18.03 -3.43
CA GLU A 79 9.18 18.35 -4.67
C GLU A 79 9.87 17.89 -5.95
N LYS A 80 11.19 18.13 -6.06
CA LYS A 80 11.98 17.67 -7.20
C LYS A 80 12.46 16.22 -7.10
N PRO A 81 13.05 15.76 -5.97
CA PRO A 81 13.60 14.40 -5.91
C PRO A 81 12.54 13.31 -5.73
N CYS A 82 11.39 13.62 -5.11
CA CYS A 82 10.34 12.66 -4.77
C CYS A 82 8.93 13.14 -5.18
N PRO A 83 8.66 13.32 -6.48
CA PRO A 83 7.36 13.80 -6.95
C PRO A 83 6.18 12.89 -6.57
N GLN A 84 6.35 11.56 -6.54
CA GLN A 84 5.27 10.64 -6.16
C GLN A 84 4.88 10.79 -4.69
N VAL A 85 5.85 11.05 -3.81
CA VAL A 85 5.57 11.39 -2.40
C VAL A 85 4.75 12.68 -2.33
N ILE A 86 5.08 13.70 -3.11
CA ILE A 86 4.30 14.95 -3.12
C ILE A 86 2.89 14.72 -3.63
N ASP A 87 2.72 13.96 -4.71
CA ASP A 87 1.39 13.69 -5.26
C ASP A 87 0.50 12.93 -4.26
N LEU A 88 1.08 12.00 -3.49
CA LEU A 88 0.37 11.32 -2.40
C LEU A 88 -0.02 12.29 -1.29
N MET A 89 0.93 13.13 -0.84
CA MET A 89 0.72 14.04 0.30
C MET A 89 -0.20 15.21 -0.04
N THR A 90 -0.29 15.61 -1.31
CA THR A 90 -1.12 16.72 -1.79
C THR A 90 -2.43 16.26 -2.41
N CYS A 91 -2.79 14.98 -2.26
CA CYS A 91 -4.01 14.38 -2.80
C CYS A 91 -4.17 14.55 -4.32
N LYS A 92 -3.06 14.60 -5.06
CA LYS A 92 -3.03 14.62 -6.52
C LYS A 92 -2.98 13.21 -7.12
N SER A 93 -2.62 12.21 -6.31
CA SER A 93 -2.69 10.81 -6.71
C SER A 93 -4.12 10.26 -6.59
N ASP A 94 -4.40 9.18 -7.31
CA ASP A 94 -5.64 8.39 -7.18
C ASP A 94 -5.76 7.64 -5.83
N TYR A 95 -4.76 7.78 -4.97
CA TYR A 95 -4.63 7.14 -3.67
C TYR A 95 -4.61 8.19 -2.55
N SER A 96 -4.84 7.74 -1.32
CA SER A 96 -4.74 8.61 -0.15
C SER A 96 -3.90 7.97 0.93
N LEU A 97 -3.10 8.78 1.62
CA LEU A 97 -2.47 8.38 2.87
C LEU A 97 -3.52 8.37 3.98
N VAL A 98 -3.60 7.28 4.74
CA VAL A 98 -4.50 7.15 5.87
C VAL A 98 -3.83 6.53 7.08
N THR A 99 -4.37 6.84 8.25
CA THR A 99 -4.01 6.22 9.53
C THR A 99 -5.21 5.40 10.00
N LEU A 100 -4.97 4.13 10.28
CA LEU A 100 -5.96 3.23 10.87
C LEU A 100 -6.05 3.41 12.39
N SER A 101 -7.09 2.88 13.01
CA SER A 101 -7.35 3.03 14.46
C SER A 101 -6.23 2.47 15.36
N ASN A 102 -5.43 1.54 14.85
CA ASN A 102 -4.25 0.97 15.52
C ASN A 102 -2.95 1.78 15.30
N ASN A 103 -3.04 3.01 14.77
CA ASN A 103 -1.91 3.87 14.39
C ASN A 103 -1.02 3.34 13.24
N GLU A 104 -1.48 2.30 12.52
CA GLU A 104 -0.84 1.84 11.28
C GLU A 104 -1.15 2.82 10.16
N MET A 105 -0.11 3.31 9.48
CA MET A 105 -0.28 4.20 8.33
C MET A 105 -0.12 3.42 7.04
N GLY A 106 -0.81 3.86 5.99
CA GLY A 106 -0.67 3.24 4.68
C GLY A 106 -1.44 3.97 3.61
N ILE A 107 -1.34 3.43 2.41
CA ILE A 107 -1.89 4.01 1.19
C ILE A 107 -3.16 3.25 0.87
N ARG A 108 -4.28 3.97 0.73
CA ARG A 108 -5.57 3.37 0.40
C ARG A 108 -6.04 3.71 -1.01
N LYS A 109 -6.81 2.79 -1.58
CA LYS A 109 -7.76 3.01 -2.67
C LYS A 109 -9.13 2.54 -2.23
N THR A 110 -10.14 3.31 -2.56
CA THR A 110 -11.53 3.00 -2.26
C THR A 110 -12.25 2.64 -3.56
N ILE A 111 -13.05 1.57 -3.53
CA ILE A 111 -13.76 1.05 -4.70
C ILE A 111 -15.24 0.91 -4.35
N ASN A 112 -16.08 1.58 -5.14
CA ASN A 112 -17.53 1.43 -5.06
C ASN A 112 -17.92 0.06 -5.61
N THR A 113 -18.53 -0.76 -4.75
CA THR A 113 -18.97 -2.10 -5.13
C THR A 113 -20.03 -2.62 -4.18
N SER A 114 -21.01 -3.37 -4.68
CA SER A 114 -22.05 -3.91 -3.80
C SER A 114 -21.47 -4.98 -2.87
N THR A 115 -21.54 -4.74 -1.56
CA THR A 115 -21.04 -5.68 -0.54
C THR A 115 -22.10 -6.71 -0.12
N SER A 116 -23.21 -6.80 -0.85
CA SER A 116 -24.19 -7.88 -0.71
C SER A 116 -23.70 -9.20 -1.34
N ARG A 117 -22.72 -9.11 -2.25
CA ARG A 117 -22.00 -10.25 -2.84
C ARG A 117 -21.10 -10.92 -1.80
N SER A 118 -20.77 -12.18 -2.02
CA SER A 118 -19.80 -12.88 -1.15
C SER A 118 -18.39 -12.28 -1.27
N LEU A 119 -17.57 -12.47 -0.23
CA LEU A 119 -16.19 -11.99 -0.21
C LEU A 119 -15.40 -12.46 -1.44
N ILE A 120 -15.53 -13.75 -1.80
CA ILE A 120 -14.79 -14.34 -2.92
C ILE A 120 -15.23 -13.74 -4.26
N GLU A 121 -16.53 -13.47 -4.44
CA GLU A 121 -17.03 -12.83 -5.67
C GLU A 121 -16.49 -11.40 -5.83
N ILE A 122 -16.41 -10.63 -4.73
CA ILE A 122 -15.89 -9.27 -4.78
C ILE A 122 -14.37 -9.29 -4.97
N MET A 123 -13.67 -10.21 -4.30
CA MET A 123 -12.22 -10.32 -4.45
C MET A 123 -11.78 -10.89 -5.80
N GLY A 124 -12.64 -11.70 -6.43
CA GLY A 124 -12.43 -12.19 -7.79
C GLY A 124 -12.87 -11.22 -8.88
N ASP A 125 -13.49 -10.10 -8.51
CA ASP A 125 -13.96 -9.09 -9.46
C ASP A 125 -12.75 -8.50 -10.22
N PRO A 126 -12.72 -8.57 -11.56
CA PRO A 126 -11.57 -8.10 -12.34
C PRO A 126 -11.16 -6.65 -12.06
N ILE A 127 -12.13 -5.78 -11.76
CA ILE A 127 -11.86 -4.38 -11.45
C ILE A 127 -11.13 -4.28 -10.11
N VAL A 128 -11.58 -5.01 -9.09
CA VAL A 128 -10.97 -4.98 -7.74
C VAL A 128 -9.56 -5.57 -7.79
N VAL A 129 -9.36 -6.66 -8.53
CA VAL A 129 -8.04 -7.29 -8.70
C VAL A 129 -7.07 -6.35 -9.40
N GLU A 130 -7.52 -5.67 -10.46
CA GLU A 130 -6.67 -4.74 -11.20
C GLU A 130 -6.30 -3.51 -10.37
N GLU A 131 -7.24 -2.95 -9.59
CA GLU A 131 -6.94 -1.87 -8.65
C GLU A 131 -5.96 -2.29 -7.55
N ALA A 132 -6.03 -3.54 -7.07
CA ALA A 132 -5.04 -4.07 -6.13
C ALA A 132 -3.65 -4.18 -6.76
N ARG A 133 -3.57 -4.62 -8.02
CA ARG A 133 -2.32 -4.65 -8.78
C ARG A 133 -1.77 -3.24 -8.99
N ASN A 134 -2.62 -2.29 -9.34
CA ASN A 134 -2.25 -0.88 -9.52
C ASN A 134 -1.71 -0.27 -8.23
N LEU A 135 -2.34 -0.57 -7.08
CA LEU A 135 -1.86 -0.12 -5.78
C LEU A 135 -0.48 -0.70 -5.44
N VAL A 136 -0.22 -1.99 -5.71
CA VAL A 136 1.13 -2.58 -5.54
C VAL A 136 2.14 -1.87 -6.44
N ASN A 137 1.82 -1.69 -7.71
CA ASN A 137 2.72 -1.03 -8.67
C ASN A 137 3.03 0.41 -8.25
N TYR A 138 2.03 1.13 -7.75
CA TYR A 138 2.19 2.47 -7.20
C TYR A 138 3.13 2.46 -5.99
N CYS A 139 2.90 1.56 -5.02
CA CYS A 139 3.76 1.43 -3.84
C CYS A 139 5.21 1.07 -4.20
N LEU A 140 5.44 0.20 -5.20
CA LEU A 140 6.78 -0.15 -5.68
C LEU A 140 7.48 1.01 -6.40
N LYS A 141 6.73 1.86 -7.11
CA LYS A 141 7.29 3.10 -7.68
C LYS A 141 7.69 4.07 -6.58
N LEU A 142 6.81 4.27 -5.59
CA LEU A 142 7.07 5.14 -4.44
C LEU A 142 8.28 4.66 -3.62
N PHE A 143 8.36 3.35 -3.35
CA PHE A 143 9.50 2.75 -2.64
C PHE A 143 10.82 3.01 -3.37
N ARG A 144 10.86 2.78 -4.69
CA ARG A 144 12.05 3.04 -5.51
C ARG A 144 12.43 4.51 -5.53
N GLU A 145 11.46 5.40 -5.72
CA GLU A 145 11.70 6.84 -5.69
C GLU A 145 12.35 7.27 -4.36
N ILE A 146 11.81 6.80 -3.23
CA ILE A 146 12.37 7.11 -1.91
C ILE A 146 13.76 6.51 -1.76
N HIS A 147 13.96 5.25 -2.15
CA HIS A 147 15.25 4.57 -2.02
C HIS A 147 16.35 5.24 -2.86
N ASP A 148 16.05 5.55 -4.11
CA ASP A 148 17.04 6.01 -5.08
C ASP A 148 17.28 7.52 -4.96
N HIS A 149 16.21 8.32 -4.86
CA HIS A 149 16.28 9.77 -5.04
C HIS A 149 16.12 10.59 -3.75
N CYS A 150 15.52 10.04 -2.69
CA CYS A 150 15.26 10.84 -1.48
C CYS A 150 16.56 11.40 -0.89
N PRO A 151 16.63 12.72 -0.59
CA PRO A 151 17.84 13.33 -0.07
C PRO A 151 18.11 12.99 1.40
N PHE A 152 17.16 12.34 2.08
CA PHE A 152 17.25 12.04 3.52
C PHE A 152 17.70 10.59 3.76
N PRO A 153 18.92 10.35 4.27
CA PRO A 153 19.41 8.99 4.55
C PRO A 153 18.51 8.20 5.50
N GLY A 154 17.94 8.88 6.51
CA GLY A 154 17.03 8.26 7.47
C GLY A 154 15.73 7.72 6.85
N TRP A 155 15.28 8.25 5.72
CA TRP A 155 14.14 7.71 4.99
C TRP A 155 14.51 6.43 4.25
N LYS A 156 15.68 6.40 3.60
CA LYS A 156 16.19 5.18 2.95
C LYS A 156 16.40 4.04 3.94
N GLN A 157 16.87 4.36 5.15
CA GLN A 157 16.98 3.40 6.24
C GLN A 157 15.60 2.95 6.72
N GLY A 158 14.66 3.88 6.90
CA GLY A 158 13.29 3.60 7.33
C GLY A 158 12.55 2.61 6.42
N LEU A 159 12.82 2.61 5.12
CA LEU A 159 12.26 1.62 4.18
C LEU A 159 12.59 0.16 4.54
N LYS A 160 13.65 -0.07 5.32
CA LYS A 160 14.13 -1.41 5.70
C LYS A 160 13.65 -1.84 7.08
N GLU A 161 13.09 -0.94 7.87
CA GLU A 161 12.65 -1.21 9.25
C GLU A 161 11.36 -2.05 9.28
N ASP A 162 10.55 -1.98 8.23
CA ASP A 162 9.22 -2.60 8.12
C ASP A 162 9.16 -3.77 7.09
N LEU A 163 10.32 -4.35 6.71
CA LEU A 163 10.51 -5.46 5.75
C LEU A 163 10.52 -6.87 6.36
#